data_AF-A0A7J8IZL7-F1
#
_entry.id   AF-A0A7J8IZL7-F1
#
_cell.length_a   1.000
_cell.length_b   1.000
_cell.length_c   1.000
_cell.angle_alpha   90.00
_cell.angle_beta   90.00
_cell.angle_gamma   90.00
#
_symmetry.space_group_name_H-M   'P 1'
#
loop_
_entity.id
_entity.type
_entity.pdbx_description
1 polymer ?
#
loop_
_entity_poly.entity_id
_entity_poly.type
_entity_poly.pdbx_seq_one_letter_code
_entity_poly.pdbx_strand_id
1 'polypeptide(L)'
;MFILMLYGWSAIPLMYLLSFLFSKSSSAYIKLVLFNYLSGIFSLLIDVMFQSDAENNMPNANRSFLFKSLLLLPNYNLAMCIINYFTFHQTKNWCSKIMHATNLKCDKQNTEKSVYSLEGQTIGIYIIMMSTIGVIYLLLIFFWETNVWKLRKFLNQYIYFGIYKKYKKGKVSKELSGECDDDDVENERKRILGQPLEVLNSAVLIKELTKIYFNYPVVLAVKNISVTIQKGECFGLLGFNGAGKTSAFHILTGEEIATTGQVFIDGFNITDNIHKVKSRIGYCPQTDALLEYMTGREIMIMYARVWGVSEPQIQLHVRKWLGSLQLEPYADRIISTYSGGSKRRLCTAIALMGKPAVILMDEPSTGMDPVARRLLWDAVIQARESGKAIIITSHRVEECDIFCTKLAIMVKGKFVCLGSPQHLKNKFGKFYILKIKINTDTHKQTLDDLKNFIMMTFPGSTLKQESKEILNYYIPSTDNSWAKVFGILEDAKEQFSLEDYYVSQITLEQVFLTFAIPENKGLNDYNNVP
;
A
#
# COMPACT_ATOMS: atom_id res chain seq x y z
N MET A 1 -1.65 -44.69 2.83
CA MET A 1 -1.25 -43.50 3.61
C MET A 1 0.00 -42.83 3.03
N PHE A 2 1.13 -43.55 2.88
CA PHE A 2 2.37 -42.98 2.35
C PHE A 2 2.22 -42.26 0.98
N ILE A 3 1.50 -42.87 0.04
CA ILE A 3 1.19 -42.27 -1.28
C ILE A 3 0.46 -40.92 -1.13
N LEU A 4 -0.51 -40.82 -0.21
CA LEU A 4 -1.28 -39.59 0.03
C LEU A 4 -0.40 -38.50 0.67
N MET A 5 0.53 -38.88 1.55
CA MET A 5 1.47 -37.94 2.17
C MET A 5 2.45 -37.36 1.15
N LEU A 6 2.97 -38.19 0.23
CA LEU A 6 3.82 -37.74 -0.88
C LEU A 6 3.07 -36.91 -1.92
N TYR A 7 1.79 -37.22 -2.14
CA TYR A 7 0.94 -36.35 -2.95
C TYR A 7 0.81 -34.96 -2.30
N GLY A 8 0.54 -34.88 -0.99
CA GLY A 8 0.54 -33.60 -0.27
C GLY A 8 1.87 -32.84 -0.39
N TRP A 9 2.99 -33.54 -0.23
CA TRP A 9 4.35 -32.98 -0.37
C TRP A 9 4.62 -32.35 -1.75
N SER A 10 4.06 -32.90 -2.83
CA SER A 10 4.29 -32.40 -4.19
C SER A 10 3.21 -31.43 -4.67
N ALA A 11 1.95 -31.65 -4.29
CA ALA A 11 0.81 -30.85 -4.72
C ALA A 11 0.77 -29.48 -4.03
N ILE A 12 1.09 -29.38 -2.73
CA ILE A 12 1.04 -28.11 -1.99
C ILE A 12 2.02 -27.07 -2.58
N PRO A 13 3.31 -27.39 -2.82
CA PRO A 13 4.23 -26.45 -3.47
C PRO A 13 3.79 -26.04 -4.88
N LEU A 14 3.23 -26.96 -5.67
CA LEU A 14 2.71 -26.65 -7.01
C LEU A 14 1.58 -25.63 -6.94
N MET A 15 0.61 -25.83 -6.03
CA MET A 15 -0.50 -24.91 -5.86
C MET A 15 -0.03 -23.53 -5.39
N TYR A 16 0.99 -23.49 -4.52
CA TYR A 16 1.59 -22.25 -4.09
C TYR A 16 2.28 -21.51 -5.25
N LEU A 17 3.04 -22.20 -6.09
CA LEU A 17 3.66 -21.60 -7.29
C LEU A 17 2.61 -21.00 -8.24
N LEU A 18 1.54 -21.74 -8.49
CA LEU A 18 0.46 -21.27 -9.36
C LEU A 18 -0.34 -20.12 -8.75
N SER A 19 -0.36 -19.98 -7.42
CA SER A 19 -1.05 -18.88 -6.74
C SER A 19 -0.48 -17.50 -7.12
N PHE A 20 0.82 -17.42 -7.45
CA PHE A 20 1.46 -16.16 -7.88
C PHE A 20 0.93 -15.61 -9.21
N LEU A 21 0.24 -16.41 -10.02
CA LEU A 21 -0.35 -15.99 -11.29
C LEU A 21 -1.66 -15.19 -11.09
N PHE A 22 -2.21 -15.19 -9.88
CA PHE A 22 -3.52 -14.61 -9.60
C PHE A 22 -3.42 -13.45 -8.61
N SER A 23 -4.12 -12.35 -8.93
CA SER A 23 -4.18 -11.17 -8.07
C SER A 23 -5.35 -11.16 -7.09
N LYS A 24 -6.40 -11.97 -7.32
CA LYS A 24 -7.61 -12.05 -6.47
C LYS A 24 -7.73 -13.44 -5.85
N SER A 25 -7.90 -13.50 -4.53
CA SER A 25 -7.98 -14.75 -3.76
C SER A 25 -9.15 -15.65 -4.19
N SER A 26 -10.34 -15.10 -4.37
CA SER A 26 -11.53 -15.87 -4.77
C SER A 26 -11.40 -16.46 -6.18
N SER A 27 -10.87 -15.68 -7.13
CA SER A 27 -10.62 -16.16 -8.50
C SER A 27 -9.50 -17.21 -8.52
N ALA A 28 -8.45 -17.03 -7.71
CA ALA A 28 -7.36 -17.98 -7.58
C ALA A 28 -7.88 -19.33 -7.09
N TYR A 29 -8.70 -19.35 -6.03
CA TYR A 29 -9.26 -20.59 -5.49
C TYR A 29 -10.03 -21.37 -6.56
N ILE A 30 -10.99 -20.74 -7.24
CA ILE A 30 -11.80 -21.41 -8.26
C ILE A 30 -10.92 -21.95 -9.39
N LYS A 31 -9.98 -21.14 -9.90
CA LYS A 31 -9.12 -21.52 -11.03
C LYS A 31 -8.12 -22.61 -10.66
N LEU A 32 -7.54 -22.58 -9.45
CA LEU A 32 -6.61 -23.61 -8.97
C LEU A 32 -7.33 -24.94 -8.74
N VAL A 33 -8.51 -24.90 -8.13
CA VAL A 33 -9.35 -26.11 -7.97
C VAL A 33 -9.70 -26.71 -9.33
N LEU A 34 -10.13 -25.87 -10.28
CA LEU A 34 -10.50 -26.28 -11.62
C LEU A 34 -9.28 -26.83 -12.40
N PHE A 35 -8.12 -26.19 -12.28
CA PHE A 35 -6.85 -26.70 -12.79
C PHE A 35 -6.49 -28.06 -12.18
N ASN A 36 -6.68 -28.24 -10.87
CA ASN A 36 -6.40 -29.50 -10.19
C ASN A 36 -7.27 -30.64 -10.75
N TYR A 37 -8.58 -30.42 -10.89
CA TYR A 37 -9.49 -31.42 -11.44
C TYR A 37 -9.22 -31.71 -12.92
N LEU A 38 -9.09 -30.68 -13.75
CA LEU A 38 -8.86 -30.86 -15.19
C LEU A 38 -7.50 -31.51 -15.46
N SER A 39 -6.44 -31.10 -14.78
CA SER A 39 -5.11 -31.71 -14.95
C SER A 39 -5.12 -33.20 -14.60
N GLY A 40 -5.84 -33.61 -13.56
CA GLY A 40 -6.02 -35.03 -13.20
C GLY A 40 -6.82 -35.82 -14.25
N ILE A 41 -7.96 -35.30 -14.70
CA ILE A 41 -8.82 -36.00 -15.67
C ILE A 41 -8.13 -36.10 -17.04
N PHE A 42 -7.60 -34.99 -17.56
CA PHE A 42 -6.95 -34.99 -18.86
C PHE A 42 -5.68 -35.83 -18.86
N SER A 43 -4.89 -35.81 -17.79
CA SER A 43 -3.68 -36.64 -17.72
C SER A 43 -3.98 -38.13 -17.79
N LEU A 44 -5.06 -38.59 -17.13
CA LEU A 44 -5.52 -39.97 -17.22
C LEU A 44 -6.09 -40.33 -18.59
N LEU A 45 -6.92 -39.46 -19.18
CA LEU A 45 -7.47 -39.69 -20.52
C LEU A 45 -6.36 -39.79 -21.56
N ILE A 46 -5.38 -38.89 -21.49
CA ILE A 46 -4.21 -38.89 -22.37
C ILE A 46 -3.45 -40.22 -22.24
N ASP A 47 -3.23 -40.70 -21.00
CA ASP A 47 -2.53 -41.96 -20.77
C ASP A 47 -3.28 -43.18 -21.31
N VAL A 48 -4.60 -43.25 -21.09
CA VAL A 48 -5.45 -44.33 -21.62
C VAL A 48 -5.49 -44.33 -23.15
N MET A 49 -5.63 -43.15 -23.77
CA MET A 49 -5.56 -43.04 -25.23
C MET A 49 -4.21 -43.52 -25.76
N PHE A 50 -3.11 -43.16 -25.10
CA PHE A 50 -1.78 -43.63 -25.49
C PHE A 50 -1.56 -45.12 -25.27
N GLN A 51 -2.15 -45.71 -24.23
CA GLN A 51 -2.08 -47.15 -24.02
C GLN A 51 -2.86 -47.92 -25.10
N SER A 52 -3.95 -47.34 -25.61
CA SER A 52 -4.74 -47.88 -26.73
C SER A 52 -4.06 -47.71 -28.09
N ASP A 53 -3.43 -46.56 -28.35
CA ASP A 53 -2.74 -46.25 -29.62
C ASP A 53 -1.33 -46.87 -29.70
N ALA A 54 -0.82 -47.47 -28.62
CA ALA A 54 0.49 -48.11 -28.57
C ALA A 54 0.68 -49.24 -29.59
N GLU A 55 -0.41 -49.76 -30.17
CA GLU A 55 -0.36 -50.78 -31.23
C GLU A 55 -0.15 -50.18 -32.63
N ASN A 56 -0.35 -48.88 -32.87
CA ASN A 56 -0.26 -48.30 -34.22
C ASN A 56 0.32 -46.86 -34.26
N ASN A 57 1.59 -46.71 -34.68
CA ASN A 57 2.15 -45.55 -35.41
C ASN A 57 2.75 -44.30 -34.69
N MET A 58 3.17 -44.31 -33.41
CA MET A 58 3.86 -43.15 -32.80
C MET A 58 5.38 -43.33 -32.57
N PRO A 59 6.26 -42.35 -32.91
CA PRO A 59 7.69 -42.45 -32.65
C PRO A 59 8.02 -42.42 -31.14
N ASN A 60 8.92 -43.31 -30.71
CA ASN A 60 9.30 -43.51 -29.30
C ASN A 60 9.74 -42.24 -28.55
N ALA A 61 10.33 -41.27 -29.25
CA ALA A 61 10.77 -40.00 -28.68
C ALA A 61 9.59 -39.16 -28.15
N ASN A 62 8.52 -39.01 -28.95
CA ASN A 62 7.33 -38.23 -28.57
C ASN A 62 6.61 -38.86 -27.37
N ARG A 63 6.55 -40.20 -27.33
CA ARG A 63 6.01 -40.96 -26.20
C ARG A 63 6.79 -40.70 -24.91
N SER A 64 8.13 -40.72 -25.00
CA SER A 64 8.98 -40.46 -23.84
C SER A 64 8.85 -39.03 -23.30
N PHE A 65 8.66 -38.05 -24.19
CA PHE A 65 8.47 -36.64 -23.82
C PHE A 65 7.12 -36.42 -23.14
N LEU A 66 6.04 -36.97 -23.71
CA LEU A 66 4.69 -36.84 -23.15
C LEU A 66 4.57 -37.54 -21.79
N PHE A 67 5.14 -38.74 -21.65
CA PHE A 67 5.19 -39.43 -20.37
C PHE A 67 5.93 -38.62 -19.30
N LYS A 68 7.09 -38.04 -19.64
CA LYS A 68 7.83 -37.14 -18.73
C LYS A 68 7.03 -35.88 -18.37
N SER A 69 6.24 -35.35 -19.29
CA SER A 69 5.37 -34.19 -19.06
C SER A 69 4.21 -34.52 -18.10
N LEU A 70 3.57 -35.68 -18.28
CA LEU A 70 2.51 -36.17 -17.39
C LEU A 70 3.03 -36.44 -15.98
N LEU A 71 4.25 -37.00 -15.87
CA LEU A 71 4.91 -37.24 -14.57
C LEU A 71 5.15 -35.95 -13.79
N LEU A 72 5.18 -34.78 -14.44
CA LEU A 72 5.32 -33.49 -13.75
C LEU A 72 4.07 -33.16 -12.91
N LEU A 73 2.90 -33.73 -13.25
CA LEU A 73 1.64 -33.46 -12.56
C LEU A 73 1.45 -34.41 -11.35
N PRO A 74 1.38 -33.90 -10.11
CA PRO A 74 1.15 -34.72 -8.92
C PRO A 74 -0.13 -35.55 -8.97
N ASN A 75 -1.19 -35.03 -9.61
CA ASN A 75 -2.47 -35.73 -9.75
C ASN A 75 -2.36 -36.98 -10.62
N TYR A 76 -1.60 -36.90 -11.72
CA TYR A 76 -1.33 -38.03 -12.58
C TYR A 76 -0.59 -39.13 -11.81
N ASN A 77 0.48 -38.73 -11.10
CA ASN A 77 1.26 -39.65 -10.29
C ASN A 77 0.43 -40.34 -9.20
N LEU A 78 -0.44 -39.59 -8.51
CA LEU A 78 -1.36 -40.15 -7.52
C LEU A 78 -2.31 -41.18 -8.16
N ALA A 79 -2.94 -40.82 -9.28
CA ALA A 79 -3.88 -41.70 -9.94
C ALA A 79 -3.20 -42.98 -10.44
N MET A 80 -2.00 -42.87 -11.03
CA MET A 80 -1.20 -44.01 -11.44
C MET A 80 -0.74 -44.88 -10.28
N CYS A 81 -0.39 -44.29 -9.14
CA CYS A 81 -0.09 -45.07 -7.93
C CYS A 81 -1.29 -45.91 -7.49
N ILE A 82 -2.51 -45.35 -7.53
CA ILE A 82 -3.72 -46.07 -7.12
C ILE A 82 -4.08 -47.17 -8.12
N ILE A 83 -4.07 -46.87 -9.43
CA ILE A 83 -4.36 -47.83 -10.50
C ILE A 83 -3.35 -48.98 -10.45
N ASN A 84 -2.05 -48.68 -10.46
CA ASN A 84 -1.01 -49.70 -10.47
C ASN A 84 -0.95 -50.51 -9.16
N TYR A 85 -1.27 -49.91 -8.02
CA TYR A 85 -1.41 -50.66 -6.77
C TYR A 85 -2.56 -51.67 -6.85
N PHE A 86 -3.71 -51.24 -7.36
CA PHE A 86 -4.87 -52.10 -7.47
C PHE A 86 -4.65 -53.22 -8.50
N THR A 87 -4.11 -52.90 -9.68
CA THR A 87 -3.81 -53.91 -10.71
C THR A 87 -2.78 -54.90 -10.20
N PHE A 88 -1.71 -54.45 -9.54
CA PHE A 88 -0.69 -55.33 -8.96
C PHE A 88 -1.26 -56.25 -7.87
N HIS A 89 -2.11 -55.73 -6.99
CA HIS A 89 -2.74 -56.54 -5.96
C HIS A 89 -3.71 -57.57 -6.55
N GLN A 90 -4.49 -57.16 -7.55
CA GLN A 90 -5.40 -58.06 -8.26
C GLN A 90 -4.61 -59.15 -8.97
N THR A 91 -3.61 -58.82 -9.80
CA THR A 91 -2.82 -59.83 -10.52
C THR A 91 -2.18 -60.83 -9.58
N LYS A 92 -1.67 -60.40 -8.41
CA LYS A 92 -1.17 -61.32 -7.38
C LYS A 92 -2.26 -62.26 -6.85
N ASN A 93 -3.46 -61.74 -6.57
CA ASN A 93 -4.60 -62.54 -6.10
C ASN A 93 -5.06 -63.55 -7.17
N TRP A 94 -5.17 -63.12 -8.43
CA TRP A 94 -5.53 -63.99 -9.57
C TRP A 94 -4.48 -65.08 -9.81
N CYS A 95 -3.19 -64.74 -9.84
CA CYS A 95 -2.11 -65.72 -10.01
C CYS A 95 -2.00 -66.68 -8.81
N SER A 96 -2.41 -66.28 -7.60
CA SER A 96 -2.46 -67.19 -6.45
C SER A 96 -3.63 -68.19 -6.48
N LYS A 97 -4.71 -67.87 -7.21
CA LYS A 97 -5.95 -68.67 -7.26
C LYS A 97 -6.07 -69.52 -8.53
N ILE A 98 -5.50 -69.09 -9.65
CA ILE A 98 -5.62 -69.77 -10.95
C ILE A 98 -4.22 -70.09 -11.45
N MET A 99 -3.80 -71.36 -11.33
CA MET A 99 -2.42 -71.77 -11.61
C MET A 99 -2.07 -71.84 -13.11
N HIS A 100 -3.06 -71.89 -14.01
CA HIS A 100 -2.86 -71.83 -15.46
C HIS A 100 -4.05 -71.18 -16.18
N ALA A 101 -4.01 -69.85 -16.36
CA ALA A 101 -4.82 -69.17 -17.37
C ALA A 101 -3.90 -68.76 -18.52
N THR A 102 -4.13 -69.28 -19.71
CA THR A 102 -3.28 -69.10 -20.91
C THR A 102 -3.15 -67.65 -21.40
N ASN A 103 -3.98 -66.73 -20.89
CA ASN A 103 -3.93 -65.30 -21.22
C ASN A 103 -3.33 -64.41 -20.12
N LEU A 104 -2.90 -64.97 -18.98
CA LEU A 104 -2.22 -64.23 -17.90
C LEU A 104 -0.79 -64.74 -17.75
N LYS A 105 0.20 -63.89 -18.03
CA LYS A 105 1.64 -64.17 -17.81
C LYS A 105 1.97 -64.19 -16.30
N CYS A 106 1.53 -65.23 -15.60
CA CYS A 106 1.85 -65.50 -14.19
C CYS A 106 3.23 -66.18 -14.08
N ASP A 107 4.30 -65.51 -14.54
CA ASP A 107 5.67 -65.97 -14.30
C ASP A 107 6.07 -65.74 -12.83
N LYS A 108 6.81 -66.68 -12.23
CA LYS A 108 7.36 -66.57 -10.86
C LYS A 108 8.12 -65.25 -10.61
N GLN A 109 8.70 -64.72 -11.68
CA GLN A 109 9.45 -63.46 -11.68
C GLN A 109 8.57 -62.22 -11.44
N ASN A 110 7.25 -62.29 -11.71
CA ASN A 110 6.31 -61.19 -11.46
C ASN A 110 5.58 -61.33 -10.10
N THR A 111 5.49 -62.52 -9.54
CA THR A 111 4.84 -62.76 -8.23
C THR A 111 5.73 -62.42 -7.03
N GLU A 112 7.05 -62.38 -7.21
CA GLU A 112 8.04 -62.05 -6.17
C GLU A 112 8.52 -60.58 -6.19
N LYS A 113 8.13 -59.79 -7.20
CA LYS A 113 8.53 -58.37 -7.27
C LYS A 113 7.90 -57.57 -6.13
N SER A 114 8.70 -56.71 -5.50
CA SER A 114 8.18 -55.76 -4.52
C SER A 114 7.31 -54.70 -5.21
N VAL A 115 6.24 -54.26 -4.54
CA VAL A 115 5.32 -53.20 -5.01
C VAL A 115 6.06 -51.89 -5.39
N TYR A 116 7.26 -51.70 -4.80
CA TYR A 116 8.13 -50.55 -4.97
C TYR A 116 9.23 -50.73 -6.01
N SER A 117 9.21 -51.80 -6.81
CA SER A 117 10.21 -51.98 -7.87
C SER A 117 10.19 -50.82 -8.87
N LEU A 118 11.33 -50.63 -9.54
CA LEU A 118 11.54 -49.62 -10.58
C LEU A 118 11.26 -50.15 -12.00
N GLU A 119 10.95 -51.43 -12.13
CA GLU A 119 10.73 -52.11 -13.42
C GLU A 119 9.24 -52.41 -13.64
N GLY A 120 8.72 -52.07 -14.82
CA GLY A 120 7.35 -52.37 -15.25
C GLY A 120 6.26 -51.45 -14.66
N GLN A 121 5.00 -51.91 -14.72
CA GLN A 121 3.80 -51.22 -14.20
C GLN A 121 3.75 -51.22 -12.66
N THR A 122 4.80 -50.73 -12.01
CA THR A 122 4.95 -50.73 -10.55
C THR A 122 5.04 -49.29 -10.01
N ILE A 123 4.86 -49.13 -8.70
CA ILE A 123 4.59 -47.80 -8.10
C ILE A 123 5.87 -46.99 -7.89
N GLY A 124 7.05 -47.64 -7.88
CA GLY A 124 8.33 -47.04 -7.51
C GLY A 124 8.67 -45.76 -8.28
N ILE A 125 8.47 -45.75 -9.59
CA ILE A 125 8.76 -44.59 -10.45
C ILE A 125 7.93 -43.38 -10.03
N TYR A 126 6.62 -43.54 -9.84
CA TYR A 126 5.71 -42.45 -9.49
C TYR A 126 5.98 -41.88 -8.10
N ILE A 127 6.35 -42.73 -7.13
CA ILE A 127 6.75 -42.31 -5.78
C ILE A 127 8.02 -41.46 -5.81
N ILE A 128 9.04 -41.92 -6.54
CA ILE A 128 10.32 -41.20 -6.66
C ILE A 128 10.09 -39.87 -7.37
N MET A 129 9.29 -39.85 -8.44
CA MET A 129 8.96 -38.62 -9.17
C MET A 129 8.19 -37.63 -8.29
N MET A 130 7.20 -38.06 -7.51
CA MET A 130 6.52 -37.15 -6.56
C MET A 130 7.47 -36.55 -5.52
N SER A 131 8.41 -37.35 -5.01
CA SER A 131 9.40 -36.88 -4.05
C SER A 131 10.36 -35.84 -4.67
N THR A 132 10.87 -36.09 -5.87
CA THR A 132 11.82 -35.19 -6.54
C THR A 132 11.13 -33.90 -7.01
N ILE A 133 9.92 -34.00 -7.55
CA ILE A 133 9.13 -32.85 -8.01
C ILE A 133 8.78 -31.91 -6.85
N GLY A 134 8.41 -32.45 -5.69
CA GLY A 134 8.16 -31.62 -4.50
C GLY A 134 9.37 -30.78 -4.10
N VAL A 135 10.58 -31.35 -4.14
CA VAL A 135 11.83 -30.62 -3.89
C VAL A 135 12.08 -29.56 -4.96
N ILE A 136 11.91 -29.90 -6.24
CA ILE A 136 12.08 -28.95 -7.34
C ILE A 136 11.12 -27.76 -7.19
N TYR A 137 9.84 -28.00 -6.87
CA TYR A 137 8.88 -26.93 -6.66
C TYR A 137 9.22 -26.07 -5.44
N LEU A 138 9.67 -26.65 -4.33
CA LEU A 138 10.14 -25.87 -3.18
C LEU A 138 11.34 -24.99 -3.52
N LEU A 139 12.32 -25.52 -4.27
CA LEU A 139 13.47 -24.74 -4.74
C LEU A 139 13.04 -23.62 -5.70
N LEU A 140 12.07 -23.90 -6.58
CA LEU A 140 11.50 -22.87 -7.46
C LEU A 140 10.77 -21.78 -6.66
N ILE A 141 10.04 -22.13 -5.58
CA ILE A 141 9.42 -21.14 -4.69
C ILE A 141 10.49 -20.25 -4.06
N PHE A 142 11.53 -20.84 -3.48
CA PHE A 142 12.62 -20.08 -2.87
C PHE A 142 13.34 -19.19 -3.90
N PHE A 143 13.59 -19.71 -5.10
CA PHE A 143 14.18 -18.95 -6.19
C PHE A 143 13.27 -17.80 -6.64
N TRP A 144 11.96 -18.04 -6.73
CA TRP A 144 10.97 -17.04 -7.10
C TRP A 144 10.94 -15.92 -6.06
N GLU A 145 10.79 -16.24 -4.77
CA GLU A 145 10.75 -15.24 -3.69
C GLU A 145 12.03 -14.40 -3.62
N THR A 146 13.20 -15.01 -3.79
CA THR A 146 14.48 -14.30 -3.68
C THR A 146 14.83 -13.46 -4.91
N ASN A 147 14.55 -13.95 -6.12
CA ASN A 147 15.02 -13.32 -7.36
C ASN A 147 13.95 -12.49 -8.08
N VAL A 148 12.66 -12.70 -7.84
CA VAL A 148 11.60 -11.91 -8.52
C VAL A 148 11.72 -10.43 -8.22
N TRP A 149 12.11 -10.05 -7.00
CA TRP A 149 12.35 -8.65 -6.65
C TRP A 149 13.44 -8.02 -7.51
N LYS A 150 14.56 -8.73 -7.71
CA LYS A 150 15.66 -8.29 -8.58
C LYS A 150 15.26 -8.29 -10.06
N LEU A 151 14.53 -9.31 -10.51
CA LEU A 151 14.08 -9.45 -11.89
C LEU A 151 13.06 -8.36 -12.26
N ARG A 152 12.08 -8.09 -11.38
CA ARG A 152 11.09 -7.02 -11.55
C ARG A 152 11.75 -5.65 -11.56
N LYS A 153 12.76 -5.42 -10.71
CA LYS A 153 13.61 -4.21 -10.76
C LYS A 153 14.28 -4.07 -12.13
N PHE A 154 14.97 -5.12 -12.58
CA PHE A 154 15.70 -5.13 -13.85
C PHE A 154 14.76 -4.84 -15.04
N LEU A 155 13.64 -5.55 -15.14
CA LEU A 155 12.65 -5.39 -16.21
C LEU A 155 12.07 -3.97 -16.22
N ASN A 156 11.58 -3.47 -15.08
CA ASN A 156 10.97 -2.14 -15.00
C ASN A 156 11.97 -1.01 -15.28
N GLN A 157 13.16 -1.09 -14.70
CA GLN A 157 14.14 0.00 -14.72
C GLN A 157 14.93 0.07 -16.02
N TYR A 158 15.30 -1.08 -16.61
CA TYR A 158 16.11 -1.11 -17.83
C TYR A 158 15.28 -1.27 -19.10
N ILE A 159 14.35 -2.23 -19.13
CA ILE A 159 13.64 -2.58 -20.36
C ILE A 159 12.47 -1.62 -20.58
N TYR A 160 11.50 -1.58 -19.66
CA TYR A 160 10.29 -0.77 -19.85
C TYR A 160 10.58 0.73 -19.82
N PHE A 161 11.35 1.20 -18.83
CA PHE A 161 11.71 2.62 -18.76
C PHE A 161 12.65 3.04 -19.89
N GLY A 162 13.62 2.20 -20.29
CA GLY A 162 14.51 2.47 -21.42
C GLY A 162 13.75 2.64 -22.73
N ILE A 163 12.80 1.73 -23.01
CA ILE A 163 11.91 1.81 -24.18
C ILE A 163 11.04 3.07 -24.09
N TYR A 164 10.38 3.30 -22.97
CA TYR A 164 9.48 4.46 -22.79
C TYR A 164 10.21 5.81 -22.95
N LYS A 165 11.41 5.93 -22.39
CA LYS A 165 12.27 7.12 -22.54
C LYS A 165 12.69 7.34 -23.99
N LYS A 166 12.91 6.27 -24.77
CA LYS A 166 13.24 6.34 -26.20
C LYS A 166 12.04 6.79 -27.04
N TYR A 167 10.84 6.30 -26.76
CA TYR A 167 9.62 6.63 -27.52
C TYR A 167 8.99 7.98 -27.16
N LYS A 168 9.11 8.47 -25.92
CA LYS A 168 8.46 9.73 -25.44
C LYS A 168 9.44 10.75 -24.84
N LYS A 169 10.63 10.89 -25.44
CA LYS A 169 11.74 11.69 -24.90
C LYS A 169 11.33 13.10 -24.43
N GLY A 170 10.59 13.86 -25.24
CA GLY A 170 10.20 15.25 -24.93
C GLY A 170 9.14 15.40 -23.83
N LYS A 171 8.16 14.49 -23.75
CA LYS A 171 7.13 14.52 -22.69
C LYS A 171 7.71 14.06 -21.35
N VAL A 172 8.58 13.06 -21.37
CA VAL A 172 9.24 12.51 -20.19
C VAL A 172 10.24 13.50 -19.60
N SER A 173 11.05 14.17 -20.43
CA SER A 173 11.99 15.19 -19.93
C SER A 173 11.28 16.38 -19.29
N LYS A 174 10.15 16.84 -19.85
CA LYS A 174 9.37 17.94 -19.27
C LYS A 174 8.63 17.53 -17.99
N GLU A 175 8.06 16.33 -17.94
CA GLU A 175 7.35 15.88 -16.74
C GLU A 175 8.30 15.46 -15.59
N LEU A 176 9.53 15.04 -15.92
CA LEU A 176 10.56 14.61 -14.97
C LEU A 176 11.66 15.65 -14.73
N SER A 177 11.59 16.87 -15.31
CA SER A 177 12.60 17.91 -15.09
C SER A 177 12.77 18.22 -13.61
N GLY A 178 11.73 17.98 -12.80
CA GLY A 178 11.76 18.17 -11.36
C GLY A 178 11.78 19.65 -10.94
N GLU A 179 11.71 20.55 -11.91
CA GLU A 179 11.47 21.98 -11.73
C GLU A 179 10.08 22.17 -11.13
N CYS A 180 10.04 23.01 -10.11
CA CYS A 180 8.85 23.43 -9.41
C CYS A 180 8.87 24.95 -9.33
N ASP A 181 7.72 25.59 -9.50
CA ASP A 181 7.62 27.06 -9.42
C ASP A 181 7.81 27.57 -7.98
N ASP A 182 7.82 26.66 -6.99
CA ASP A 182 7.96 26.99 -5.58
C ASP A 182 9.43 26.94 -5.11
N ASP A 183 9.93 28.10 -4.68
CA ASP A 183 11.31 28.26 -4.20
C ASP A 183 11.68 27.29 -3.08
N ASP A 184 10.75 26.98 -2.16
CA ASP A 184 11.04 26.11 -1.00
C ASP A 184 11.30 24.67 -1.43
N VAL A 185 10.51 24.17 -2.40
CA VAL A 185 10.70 22.84 -2.98
C VAL A 185 12.02 22.77 -3.74
N GLU A 186 12.34 23.81 -4.52
CA GLU A 186 13.57 23.83 -5.31
C GLU A 186 14.82 23.99 -4.43
N ASN A 187 14.76 24.81 -3.37
CA ASN A 187 15.84 24.99 -2.41
C ASN A 187 16.12 23.69 -1.64
N GLU A 188 15.09 22.98 -1.18
CA GLU A 188 15.26 21.67 -0.54
C GLU A 188 15.85 20.65 -1.51
N ARG A 189 15.39 20.64 -2.78
CA ARG A 189 15.97 19.79 -3.83
C ARG A 189 17.46 20.09 -4.03
N LYS A 190 17.83 21.36 -4.20
CA LYS A 190 19.24 21.80 -4.38
C LYS A 190 20.08 21.42 -3.16
N ARG A 191 19.56 21.59 -1.95
CA ARG A 191 20.21 21.19 -0.70
C ARG A 191 20.51 19.68 -0.68
N ILE A 192 19.53 18.84 -1.04
CA ILE A 192 19.66 17.38 -1.06
C ILE A 192 20.66 16.89 -2.11
N LEU A 193 20.69 17.54 -3.27
CA LEU A 193 21.60 17.19 -4.37
C LEU A 193 23.01 17.72 -4.14
N GLY A 194 23.16 18.87 -3.49
CA GLY A 194 24.46 19.51 -3.23
C GLY A 194 25.21 18.95 -2.03
N GLN A 195 24.55 18.27 -1.09
CA GLN A 195 25.17 17.76 0.13
C GLN A 195 25.39 16.23 0.09
N PRO A 196 26.53 15.73 0.61
CA PRO A 196 26.75 14.30 0.79
C PRO A 196 25.81 13.74 1.86
N LEU A 197 25.48 12.44 1.74
CA LEU A 197 24.53 11.73 2.59
C LEU A 197 24.83 11.85 4.10
N GLU A 198 26.11 11.83 4.46
CA GLU A 198 26.59 11.84 5.86
C GLU A 198 26.24 13.13 6.60
N VAL A 199 26.13 14.25 5.88
CA VAL A 199 25.85 15.58 6.46
C VAL A 199 24.35 15.77 6.74
N LEU A 200 23.49 15.04 6.03
CA LEU A 200 22.03 15.27 6.09
C LEU A 200 21.35 14.66 7.34
N ASN A 201 22.04 13.76 8.08
CA ASN A 201 21.62 13.08 9.33
C ASN A 201 20.10 12.91 9.52
N SER A 202 19.40 12.52 8.46
CA SER A 202 17.94 12.49 8.39
C SER A 202 17.41 11.08 8.64
N ALA A 203 16.23 10.97 9.25
CA ALA A 203 15.55 9.69 9.41
C ALA A 203 15.07 9.12 8.06
N VAL A 204 14.55 9.99 7.18
CA VAL A 204 14.15 9.63 5.82
C VAL A 204 14.71 10.65 4.83
N LEU A 205 15.34 10.15 3.77
CA LEU A 205 15.87 10.93 2.67
C LEU A 205 15.35 10.38 1.35
N ILE A 206 14.64 11.22 0.61
CA ILE A 206 14.13 10.90 -0.72
C ILE A 206 14.89 11.76 -1.74
N LYS A 207 15.54 11.11 -2.71
CA LYS A 207 16.31 11.75 -3.79
C LYS A 207 15.67 11.45 -5.14
N GLU A 208 15.16 12.48 -5.81
CA GLU A 208 14.65 12.44 -7.20
C GLU A 208 13.71 11.27 -7.50
N LEU A 209 12.83 10.95 -6.55
CA LEU A 209 12.01 9.76 -6.61
C LEU A 209 10.96 9.86 -7.71
N THR A 210 10.92 8.84 -8.56
CA THR A 210 9.98 8.77 -9.68
C THR A 210 9.37 7.38 -9.77
N LYS A 211 8.06 7.33 -10.04
CA LYS A 211 7.33 6.08 -10.25
C LYS A 211 6.43 6.18 -11.45
N ILE A 212 6.62 5.23 -12.36
CA ILE A 212 5.84 5.05 -13.57
C ILE A 212 5.19 3.67 -13.52
N TYR A 213 3.87 3.63 -13.70
CA TYR A 213 3.14 2.39 -13.92
C TYR A 213 2.93 2.21 -15.42
N PHE A 214 3.57 1.17 -15.97
CA PHE A 214 3.50 0.82 -17.39
C PHE A 214 2.23 0.05 -17.75
N ASN A 215 1.08 0.49 -17.23
CA ASN A 215 -0.23 -0.01 -17.64
C ASN A 215 -0.67 0.72 -18.91
N TYR A 216 -1.79 0.30 -19.51
CA TYR A 216 -2.41 1.03 -20.62
C TYR A 216 -3.66 1.77 -20.09
N PRO A 217 -3.67 3.11 -20.03
CA PRO A 217 -2.60 4.05 -20.38
C PRO A 217 -1.47 4.13 -19.33
N VAL A 218 -0.28 4.57 -19.75
CA VAL A 218 0.90 4.71 -18.85
C VAL A 218 0.65 5.85 -17.87
N VAL A 219 0.77 5.57 -16.57
CA VAL A 219 0.50 6.53 -15.50
C VAL A 219 1.80 6.94 -14.80
N LEU A 220 2.10 8.23 -14.82
CA LEU A 220 3.25 8.83 -14.14
C LEU A 220 2.80 9.27 -12.73
N ALA A 221 2.94 8.36 -11.76
CA ALA A 221 2.33 8.52 -10.42
C ALA A 221 3.15 9.43 -9.49
N VAL A 222 4.48 9.36 -9.55
CA VAL A 222 5.38 10.20 -8.75
C VAL A 222 6.44 10.77 -9.67
N LYS A 223 6.69 12.08 -9.60
CA LYS A 223 7.49 12.84 -10.56
C LYS A 223 8.60 13.62 -9.84
N ASN A 224 9.77 12.99 -9.74
CA ASN A 224 11.01 13.61 -9.29
C ASN A 224 10.90 14.37 -7.94
N ILE A 225 10.32 13.72 -6.93
CA ILE A 225 10.16 14.31 -5.60
C ILE A 225 11.45 14.15 -4.78
N SER A 226 11.85 15.19 -4.06
CA SER A 226 13.01 15.16 -3.16
C SER A 226 12.64 15.84 -1.84
N VAL A 227 12.90 15.17 -0.71
CA VAL A 227 12.62 15.72 0.61
C VAL A 227 13.46 15.03 1.69
N THR A 228 13.82 15.79 2.72
CA THR A 228 14.43 15.27 3.95
C THR A 228 13.45 15.38 5.11
N ILE A 229 13.44 14.34 5.95
CA ILE A 229 12.63 14.26 7.18
C ILE A 229 13.56 13.87 8.32
N GLN A 230 13.61 14.73 9.33
CA GLN A 230 14.48 14.62 10.49
C GLN A 230 13.89 13.70 11.57
N LYS A 231 14.74 13.28 12.51
CA LYS A 231 14.30 12.52 13.69
C LYS A 231 13.43 13.43 14.58
N GLY A 232 12.32 12.90 15.11
CA GLY A 232 11.35 13.69 15.86
C GLY A 232 10.50 14.65 15.02
N GLU A 233 10.55 14.53 13.68
CA GLU A 233 9.73 15.34 12.77
C GLU A 233 8.47 14.57 12.35
N CYS A 234 7.34 15.28 12.23
CA CYS A 234 6.11 14.73 11.65
C CYS A 234 5.84 15.40 10.30
N PHE A 235 6.02 14.64 9.22
CA PHE A 235 5.85 15.08 7.86
C PHE A 235 4.47 14.70 7.31
N GLY A 236 3.66 15.70 6.96
CA GLY A 236 2.37 15.50 6.33
C GLY A 236 2.46 15.55 4.81
N LEU A 237 1.91 14.55 4.12
CA LEU A 237 1.75 14.54 2.68
C LEU A 237 0.27 14.75 2.33
N LEU A 238 -0.06 15.97 1.92
CA LEU A 238 -1.41 16.39 1.59
C LEU A 238 -1.64 16.35 0.08
N GLY A 239 -2.83 15.95 -0.37
CA GLY A 239 -3.15 15.85 -1.79
C GLY A 239 -4.50 15.20 -2.02
N PHE A 240 -5.10 15.37 -3.20
CA PHE A 240 -6.31 14.63 -3.55
C PHE A 240 -6.04 13.15 -3.85
N ASN A 241 -7.12 12.39 -4.01
CA ASN A 241 -7.07 11.05 -4.55
C ASN A 241 -6.47 11.08 -5.96
N GLY A 242 -5.52 10.19 -6.25
CA GLY A 242 -4.78 10.18 -7.50
C GLY A 242 -3.60 11.16 -7.58
N ALA A 243 -3.28 11.90 -6.51
CA ALA A 243 -2.08 12.75 -6.48
C ALA A 243 -0.76 11.98 -6.48
N GLY A 244 -0.76 10.69 -6.12
CA GLY A 244 0.43 9.82 -6.05
C GLY A 244 0.93 9.51 -4.64
N LYS A 245 0.18 9.89 -3.59
CA LYS A 245 0.52 9.68 -2.17
C LYS A 245 0.76 8.20 -1.81
N THR A 246 -0.24 7.36 -2.08
CA THR A 246 -0.19 5.91 -1.83
C THR A 246 0.93 5.24 -2.64
N SER A 247 1.16 5.67 -3.88
CA SER A 247 2.28 5.18 -4.70
C SER A 247 3.65 5.54 -4.10
N ALA A 248 3.80 6.71 -3.49
CA ALA A 248 5.01 7.07 -2.75
C ALA A 248 5.18 6.19 -1.51
N PHE A 249 4.10 5.92 -0.77
CA PHE A 249 4.12 5.06 0.40
C PHE A 249 4.49 3.61 0.08
N HIS A 250 3.93 3.02 -0.98
CA HIS A 250 4.32 1.67 -1.43
C HIS A 250 5.81 1.58 -1.77
N ILE A 251 6.45 2.68 -2.18
CA ILE A 251 7.89 2.72 -2.41
C ILE A 251 8.65 2.86 -1.10
N LEU A 252 8.18 3.70 -0.17
CA LEU A 252 8.76 3.88 1.16
C LEU A 252 8.71 2.60 2.01
N THR A 253 7.62 1.82 1.92
CA THR A 253 7.48 0.51 2.59
C THR A 253 8.26 -0.60 1.87
N GLY A 254 8.70 -0.34 0.64
CA GLY A 254 9.26 -1.33 -0.27
C GLY A 254 8.29 -2.49 -0.50
N GLU A 255 7.08 -2.16 -0.92
CA GLU A 255 6.16 -3.04 -1.64
C GLU A 255 6.32 -2.86 -3.16
N GLU A 256 6.64 -1.65 -3.59
CA GLU A 256 6.88 -1.27 -4.98
C GLU A 256 8.29 -0.69 -5.15
N ILE A 257 8.90 -0.97 -6.31
CA ILE A 257 10.24 -0.48 -6.63
C ILE A 257 10.12 0.87 -7.36
N ALA A 258 10.93 1.85 -6.96
CA ALA A 258 11.04 3.12 -7.67
C ALA A 258 11.52 2.92 -9.11
N THR A 259 11.00 3.71 -10.06
CA THR A 259 11.50 3.68 -11.44
C THR A 259 12.86 4.36 -11.54
N THR A 260 13.01 5.52 -10.90
CA THR A 260 14.29 6.22 -10.72
C THR A 260 14.30 6.92 -9.35
N GLY A 261 15.49 7.33 -8.92
CA GLY A 261 15.71 7.96 -7.61
C GLY A 261 16.15 6.96 -6.54
N GLN A 262 16.50 7.48 -5.38
CA GLN A 262 16.99 6.72 -4.23
C GLN A 262 16.21 7.13 -2.97
N VAL A 263 16.01 6.17 -2.07
CA VAL A 263 15.38 6.40 -0.78
C VAL A 263 16.24 5.79 0.31
N PHE A 264 16.56 6.58 1.33
CA PHE A 264 17.30 6.12 2.50
C PHE A 264 16.43 6.27 3.74
N ILE A 265 16.40 5.21 4.56
CA ILE A 265 15.67 5.16 5.83
C ILE A 265 16.66 4.76 6.92
N ASP A 266 16.87 5.66 7.87
CA ASP A 266 17.85 5.54 8.95
C ASP A 266 19.24 5.12 8.44
N GLY A 267 19.69 5.75 7.34
CA GLY A 267 20.97 5.48 6.68
C GLY A 267 20.98 4.31 5.70
N PHE A 268 19.93 3.49 5.63
CA PHE A 268 19.87 2.33 4.73
C PHE A 268 19.10 2.62 3.45
N ASN A 269 19.68 2.31 2.30
CA ASN A 269 18.97 2.40 1.02
C ASN A 269 17.94 1.27 0.87
N ILE A 270 16.69 1.63 0.54
CA ILE A 270 15.58 0.70 0.31
C ILE A 270 15.94 -0.32 -0.79
N THR A 271 16.61 0.11 -1.85
CA THR A 271 16.91 -0.77 -2.98
C THR A 271 17.96 -1.82 -2.69
N ASP A 272 18.80 -1.59 -1.68
CA ASP A 272 19.99 -2.41 -1.41
C ASP A 272 19.76 -3.32 -0.21
N ASN A 273 19.09 -2.82 0.84
CA ASN A 273 18.91 -3.52 2.12
C ASN A 273 17.45 -3.48 2.61
N ILE A 274 16.53 -4.01 1.80
CA ILE A 274 15.08 -3.95 2.10
C ILE A 274 14.70 -4.56 3.46
N HIS A 275 15.31 -5.67 3.87
CA HIS A 275 14.99 -6.33 5.15
C HIS A 275 15.35 -5.46 6.36
N LYS A 276 16.52 -4.79 6.33
CA LYS A 276 16.95 -3.87 7.39
C LYS A 276 16.09 -2.61 7.45
N VAL A 277 15.60 -2.17 6.30
CA VAL A 277 14.65 -1.05 6.23
C VAL A 277 13.31 -1.46 6.82
N LYS A 278 12.75 -2.61 6.43
CA LYS A 278 11.46 -3.12 6.94
C LYS A 278 11.47 -3.32 8.45
N SER A 279 12.58 -3.76 9.05
CA SER A 279 12.70 -3.90 10.51
C SER A 279 12.73 -2.56 11.26
N ARG A 280 12.87 -1.41 10.57
CA ARG A 280 12.91 -0.07 11.16
C ARG A 280 11.65 0.75 10.89
N ILE A 281 10.71 0.23 10.11
CA ILE A 281 9.49 0.92 9.71
C ILE A 281 8.27 0.32 10.41
N GLY A 282 7.45 1.16 11.03
CA GLY A 282 6.08 0.83 11.38
C GLY A 282 5.15 1.34 10.28
N TYR A 283 4.25 0.51 9.76
CA TYR A 283 3.34 0.91 8.68
C TYR A 283 1.88 0.66 9.05
N CYS A 284 1.05 1.70 8.93
CA CYS A 284 -0.40 1.63 8.99
C CYS A 284 -0.96 1.87 7.57
N PRO A 285 -1.36 0.82 6.83
CA PRO A 285 -1.85 0.92 5.45
C PRO A 285 -3.22 1.61 5.36
N GLN A 286 -3.65 2.05 4.17
CA GLN A 286 -5.00 2.63 3.98
C GLN A 286 -6.12 1.62 4.25
N THR A 287 -5.98 0.40 3.73
CA THR A 287 -6.88 -0.72 4.02
C THR A 287 -6.39 -1.50 5.23
N ASP A 288 -7.28 -1.82 6.17
CA ASP A 288 -6.89 -2.54 7.38
C ASP A 288 -6.35 -3.94 7.06
N ALA A 289 -5.03 -4.12 7.19
CA ALA A 289 -4.33 -5.37 6.93
C ALA A 289 -4.34 -6.28 8.18
N LEU A 290 -5.55 -6.62 8.64
CA LEU A 290 -5.76 -7.42 9.86
C LEU A 290 -6.19 -8.85 9.52
N LEU A 291 -5.80 -9.80 10.37
CA LEU A 291 -6.27 -11.17 10.31
C LEU A 291 -7.64 -11.27 10.97
N GLU A 292 -8.70 -11.21 10.17
CA GLU A 292 -10.08 -11.02 10.65
C GLU A 292 -10.60 -12.14 11.56
N TYR A 293 -10.02 -13.34 11.48
CA TYR A 293 -10.40 -14.51 12.29
C TYR A 293 -9.65 -14.63 13.62
N MET A 294 -8.70 -13.73 13.91
CA MET A 294 -8.03 -13.64 15.22
C MET A 294 -8.74 -12.65 16.14
N THR A 295 -8.47 -12.75 17.44
CA THR A 295 -8.82 -11.70 18.40
C THR A 295 -7.81 -10.54 18.35
N GLY A 296 -8.21 -9.36 18.82
CA GLY A 296 -7.31 -8.21 18.92
C GLY A 296 -6.08 -8.49 19.78
N ARG A 297 -6.24 -9.26 20.86
CA ARG A 297 -5.13 -9.66 21.74
C ARG A 297 -4.18 -10.63 21.04
N GLU A 298 -4.70 -11.65 20.35
CA GLU A 298 -3.89 -12.64 19.63
C GLU A 298 -3.04 -12.01 18.54
N ILE A 299 -3.61 -11.12 17.72
CA ILE A 299 -2.86 -10.48 16.64
C ILE A 299 -1.75 -9.57 17.19
N MET A 300 -2.00 -8.87 18.30
CA MET A 300 -0.99 -8.03 18.95
C MET A 300 0.14 -8.86 19.58
N ILE A 301 -0.19 -10.02 20.17
CA ILE A 301 0.81 -10.98 20.66
C ILE A 301 1.65 -11.51 19.49
N MET A 302 1.02 -11.88 18.38
CA MET A 302 1.71 -12.34 17.16
C MET A 302 2.71 -11.27 16.67
N TYR A 303 2.26 -10.02 16.51
CA TYR A 303 3.16 -8.93 16.09
C TYR A 303 4.26 -8.64 17.12
N ALA A 304 3.97 -8.69 18.42
CA ALA A 304 5.00 -8.52 19.45
C ALA A 304 6.12 -9.58 19.34
N ARG A 305 5.79 -10.83 19.02
CA ARG A 305 6.77 -11.89 18.74
C ARG A 305 7.58 -11.60 17.47
N VAL A 306 6.93 -11.16 16.40
CA VAL A 306 7.61 -10.78 15.14
C VAL A 306 8.58 -9.62 15.36
N TRP A 307 8.22 -8.66 16.21
CA TRP A 307 9.08 -7.54 16.60
C TRP A 307 10.21 -7.93 17.57
N GLY A 308 10.27 -9.18 18.03
CA GLY A 308 11.32 -9.67 18.93
C GLY A 308 11.17 -9.23 20.39
N VAL A 309 9.95 -8.92 20.84
CA VAL A 309 9.68 -8.67 22.26
C VAL A 309 9.86 -9.96 23.05
N SER A 310 10.56 -9.89 24.19
CA SER A 310 10.81 -11.06 25.06
C SER A 310 9.48 -11.66 25.56
N GLU A 311 9.29 -12.97 25.39
CA GLU A 311 8.07 -13.72 25.76
C GLU A 311 7.46 -13.34 27.13
N PRO A 312 8.22 -13.28 28.25
CA PRO A 312 7.66 -12.87 29.55
C PRO A 312 7.11 -11.44 29.58
N GLN A 313 7.59 -10.56 28.71
CA GLN A 313 7.18 -9.15 28.64
C GLN A 313 6.03 -8.93 27.65
N ILE A 314 5.71 -9.88 26.78
CA ILE A 314 4.74 -9.70 25.70
C ILE A 314 3.37 -9.30 26.26
N GLN A 315 2.87 -10.00 27.28
CA GLN A 315 1.54 -9.72 27.83
C GLN A 315 1.44 -8.31 28.41
N LEU A 316 2.46 -7.87 29.15
CA LEU A 316 2.53 -6.52 29.70
C LEU A 316 2.63 -5.46 28.59
N HIS A 317 3.44 -5.73 27.57
CA HIS A 317 3.60 -4.84 26.42
C HIS A 317 2.31 -4.69 25.64
N VAL A 318 1.61 -5.80 25.34
CA VAL A 318 0.32 -5.79 24.64
C VAL A 318 -0.76 -5.08 25.46
N ARG A 319 -0.86 -5.35 26.76
CA ARG A 319 -1.82 -4.67 27.65
C ARG A 319 -1.60 -3.16 27.69
N LYS A 320 -0.34 -2.70 27.69
CA LYS A 320 -0.01 -1.27 27.64
C LYS A 320 -0.56 -0.62 26.36
N TRP A 321 -0.36 -1.25 25.20
CA TRP A 321 -0.82 -0.72 23.91
C TRP A 321 -2.34 -0.83 23.72
N LEU A 322 -2.97 -1.88 24.24
CA LEU A 322 -4.43 -1.99 24.28
C LEU A 322 -5.05 -0.87 25.14
N GLY A 323 -4.43 -0.56 26.27
CA GLY A 323 -4.83 0.54 27.14
C GLY A 323 -4.68 1.91 26.47
N SER A 324 -3.55 2.19 25.81
CA SER A 324 -3.28 3.50 25.21
C SER A 324 -4.26 3.90 24.11
N LEU A 325 -4.86 2.92 23.40
CA LEU A 325 -5.81 3.17 22.31
C LEU A 325 -7.25 2.77 22.66
N GLN A 326 -7.53 2.51 23.95
CA GLN A 326 -8.85 2.13 24.47
C GLN A 326 -9.46 0.93 23.72
N LEU A 327 -8.66 -0.11 23.51
CA LEU A 327 -9.06 -1.35 22.83
C LEU A 327 -9.34 -2.50 23.80
N GLU A 328 -9.02 -2.36 25.09
CA GLU A 328 -9.19 -3.41 26.12
C GLU A 328 -10.61 -4.02 26.15
N PRO A 329 -11.73 -3.27 26.04
CA PRO A 329 -13.08 -3.85 26.09
C PRO A 329 -13.40 -4.81 24.93
N TYR A 330 -12.68 -4.66 23.81
CA TYR A 330 -12.91 -5.43 22.59
C TYR A 330 -11.81 -6.47 22.35
N ALA A 331 -10.71 -6.44 23.12
CA ALA A 331 -9.47 -7.17 22.86
C ALA A 331 -9.67 -8.67 22.63
N ASP A 332 -10.61 -9.28 23.35
CA ASP A 332 -10.89 -10.72 23.32
C ASP A 332 -12.05 -11.09 22.38
N ARG A 333 -12.53 -10.14 21.57
CA ARG A 333 -13.51 -10.38 20.50
C ARG A 333 -12.79 -10.60 19.17
N ILE A 334 -13.43 -11.35 18.28
CA ILE A 334 -12.93 -11.61 16.92
C ILE A 334 -12.90 -10.30 16.12
N ILE A 335 -11.79 -10.02 15.43
CA ILE A 335 -11.56 -8.77 14.69
C ILE A 335 -12.62 -8.53 13.60
N SER A 336 -13.18 -9.58 12.99
CA SER A 336 -14.28 -9.46 12.03
C SER A 336 -15.50 -8.70 12.59
N THR A 337 -15.72 -8.75 13.90
CA THR A 337 -16.82 -8.06 14.60
C THR A 337 -16.51 -6.61 14.97
N TYR A 338 -15.28 -6.14 14.76
CA TYR A 338 -14.87 -4.79 15.11
C TYR A 338 -15.50 -3.76 14.16
N SER A 339 -15.86 -2.59 14.70
CA SER A 339 -16.16 -1.43 13.88
C SER A 339 -14.93 -0.98 13.08
N GLY A 340 -15.13 -0.32 11.94
CA GLY A 340 -14.03 0.19 11.11
C GLY A 340 -13.04 1.06 11.90
N GLY A 341 -13.54 1.99 12.73
CA GLY A 341 -12.68 2.79 13.60
C GLY A 341 -11.87 1.97 14.63
N SER A 342 -12.42 0.87 15.13
CA SER A 342 -11.69 -0.03 16.05
C SER A 342 -10.63 -0.86 15.33
N LYS A 343 -10.91 -1.33 14.10
CA LYS A 343 -9.91 -1.95 13.22
C LYS A 343 -8.75 -0.98 12.95
N ARG A 344 -9.07 0.27 12.62
CA ARG A 344 -8.10 1.34 12.37
C ARG A 344 -7.22 1.66 13.59
N ARG A 345 -7.82 1.73 14.78
CA ARG A 345 -7.07 1.89 16.05
C ARG A 345 -6.14 0.71 16.29
N LEU A 346 -6.58 -0.52 16.03
CA LEU A 346 -5.75 -1.71 16.16
C LEU A 346 -4.57 -1.70 15.17
N CYS A 347 -4.79 -1.34 13.90
CA CYS A 347 -3.73 -1.14 12.90
C CYS A 347 -2.69 -0.11 13.38
N THR A 348 -3.16 1.02 13.92
CA THR A 348 -2.30 2.06 14.47
C THR A 348 -1.47 1.54 15.64
N ALA A 349 -2.08 0.78 16.56
CA ALA A 349 -1.37 0.15 17.68
C ALA A 349 -0.22 -0.74 17.20
N ILE A 350 -0.50 -1.59 16.20
CA ILE A 350 0.47 -2.52 15.61
C ILE A 350 1.63 -1.77 14.95
N ALA A 351 1.35 -0.67 14.23
CA ALA A 351 2.39 0.14 13.61
C ALA A 351 3.31 0.82 14.64
N LEU A 352 2.78 1.23 15.78
CA LEU A 352 3.53 1.94 16.83
C LEU A 352 4.30 1.02 17.78
N MET A 353 3.86 -0.23 17.95
CA MET A 353 4.40 -1.14 18.97
C MET A 353 5.83 -1.61 18.72
N GLY A 354 6.27 -1.68 17.45
CA GLY A 354 7.52 -2.30 17.02
C GLY A 354 8.82 -1.52 17.29
N LYS A 355 8.79 -0.47 18.14
CA LYS A 355 9.88 0.52 18.30
C LYS A 355 10.52 0.95 16.96
N PRO A 356 9.74 1.31 15.92
CA PRO A 356 10.31 1.70 14.65
C PRO A 356 11.04 3.05 14.74
N ALA A 357 12.03 3.26 13.88
CA ALA A 357 12.68 4.55 13.70
C ALA A 357 11.80 5.51 12.89
N VAL A 358 11.05 4.96 11.92
CA VAL A 358 10.15 5.69 11.03
C VAL A 358 8.76 5.07 11.06
N ILE A 359 7.73 5.88 11.22
CA ILE A 359 6.34 5.43 11.19
C ILE A 359 5.66 6.02 9.97
N LEU A 360 5.06 5.17 9.15
CA LEU A 360 4.31 5.52 7.95
C LEU A 360 2.82 5.27 8.24
N MET A 361 1.98 6.28 8.09
CA MET A 361 0.52 6.13 8.21
C MET A 361 -0.18 6.64 6.95
N ASP A 362 -0.84 5.74 6.23
CA ASP A 362 -1.60 6.09 5.02
C ASP A 362 -3.07 6.31 5.36
N GLU A 363 -3.50 7.57 5.47
CA GLU A 363 -4.86 7.99 5.86
C GLU A 363 -5.38 7.34 7.17
N PRO A 364 -4.68 7.48 8.31
CA PRO A 364 -4.99 6.76 9.55
C PRO A 364 -6.32 7.13 10.20
N SER A 365 -6.89 8.29 9.90
CA SER A 365 -8.10 8.84 10.52
C SER A 365 -9.41 8.48 9.79
N THR A 366 -9.32 7.90 8.60
CA THR A 366 -10.50 7.57 7.78
C THR A 366 -11.38 6.55 8.50
N GLY A 367 -12.66 6.88 8.66
CA GLY A 367 -13.64 6.01 9.34
C GLY A 367 -13.54 5.98 10.87
N MET A 368 -12.71 6.84 11.49
CA MET A 368 -12.67 7.02 12.94
C MET A 368 -13.68 8.09 13.41
N ASP A 369 -14.30 7.84 14.55
CA ASP A 369 -15.10 8.84 15.27
C ASP A 369 -14.20 9.94 15.88
N PRO A 370 -14.75 11.10 16.28
CA PRO A 370 -13.96 12.21 16.83
C PRO A 370 -13.12 11.83 18.06
N VAL A 371 -13.58 10.92 18.91
CA VAL A 371 -12.83 10.49 20.10
C VAL A 371 -11.65 9.62 19.69
N ALA A 372 -11.85 8.64 18.80
CA ALA A 372 -10.76 7.83 18.27
C ALA A 372 -9.70 8.66 17.52
N ARG A 373 -10.10 9.71 16.79
CA ARG A 373 -9.15 10.63 16.14
C ARG A 373 -8.24 11.33 17.14
N ARG A 374 -8.78 11.82 18.27
CA ARG A 374 -7.97 12.45 19.31
C ARG A 374 -6.95 11.47 19.90
N LEU A 375 -7.36 10.23 20.19
CA LEU A 375 -6.43 9.19 20.67
C LEU A 375 -5.30 8.89 19.67
N LEU A 376 -5.63 8.86 18.36
CA LEU A 376 -4.63 8.72 17.31
C LEU A 376 -3.65 9.91 17.33
N TRP A 377 -4.13 11.14 17.46
CA TRP A 377 -3.29 12.33 17.51
C TRP A 377 -2.36 12.32 18.72
N ASP A 378 -2.89 11.98 19.90
CA ASP A 378 -2.10 11.86 21.13
C ASP A 378 -0.99 10.81 20.97
N ALA A 379 -1.31 9.66 20.36
CA ALA A 379 -0.33 8.60 20.09
C ALA A 379 0.75 9.02 19.08
N VAL A 380 0.39 9.80 18.05
CA VAL A 380 1.33 10.37 17.07
C VAL A 380 2.25 11.40 17.73
N ILE A 381 1.69 12.29 18.56
CA ILE A 381 2.46 13.30 19.29
C ILE A 381 3.45 12.64 20.24
N GLN A 382 3.01 11.64 21.03
CA GLN A 382 3.89 10.87 21.91
C GLN A 382 5.00 10.13 21.14
N ALA A 383 4.66 9.56 19.98
CA ALA A 383 5.64 8.89 19.13
C ALA A 383 6.69 9.88 18.59
N ARG A 384 6.27 11.08 18.18
CA ARG A 384 7.15 12.17 17.74
C ARG A 384 8.08 12.64 18.87
N GLU A 385 7.53 12.88 20.06
CA GLU A 385 8.29 13.28 21.26
C GLU A 385 9.31 12.22 21.69
N SER A 386 9.04 10.94 21.42
CA SER A 386 10.02 9.87 21.60
C SER A 386 11.16 9.85 20.57
N GLY A 387 11.23 10.85 19.68
CA GLY A 387 12.29 11.02 18.68
C GLY A 387 12.07 10.26 17.37
N LYS A 388 10.90 9.66 17.16
CA LYS A 388 10.58 8.93 15.92
C LYS A 388 10.20 9.90 14.80
N ALA A 389 10.60 9.59 13.57
CA ALA A 389 10.11 10.31 12.41
C ALA A 389 8.78 9.72 11.95
N ILE A 390 7.81 10.57 11.62
CA ILE A 390 6.47 10.14 11.24
C ILE A 390 6.12 10.73 9.88
N ILE A 391 5.59 9.92 8.98
CA ILE A 391 5.09 10.35 7.66
C ILE A 391 3.62 9.98 7.60
N ILE A 392 2.76 10.98 7.41
CA ILE A 392 1.31 10.79 7.40
C ILE A 392 0.76 11.29 6.08
N THR A 393 0.01 10.46 5.36
CA THR A 393 -0.88 10.97 4.31
C THR A 393 -2.22 11.31 4.94
N SER A 394 -2.79 12.43 4.54
CA SER A 394 -4.19 12.72 4.80
C SER A 394 -4.78 13.47 3.61
N HIS A 395 -6.09 13.36 3.45
CA HIS A 395 -6.87 14.26 2.61
C HIS A 395 -7.56 15.35 3.45
N ARG A 396 -7.48 15.26 4.79
CA ARG A 396 -8.06 16.21 5.74
C ARG A 396 -6.98 17.16 6.24
N VAL A 397 -7.16 18.43 5.92
CA VAL A 397 -6.16 19.44 6.19
C VAL A 397 -6.03 19.75 7.69
N GLU A 398 -7.14 19.62 8.43
CA GLU A 398 -7.19 19.81 9.89
C GLU A 398 -6.18 18.93 10.64
N GLU A 399 -6.06 17.66 10.25
CA GLU A 399 -5.17 16.69 10.91
C GLU A 399 -3.71 17.09 10.73
N CYS A 400 -3.38 17.47 9.50
CA CYS A 400 -2.07 17.94 9.13
C CYS A 400 -1.69 19.26 9.81
N ASP A 401 -2.65 20.14 10.08
CA ASP A 401 -2.40 21.43 10.77
C ASP A 401 -2.09 21.23 12.26
N ILE A 402 -2.60 20.16 12.88
CA ILE A 402 -2.49 19.92 14.33
C ILE A 402 -1.14 19.32 14.73
N PHE A 403 -0.68 18.25 14.07
CA PHE A 403 0.49 17.49 14.55
C PHE A 403 1.69 17.48 13.58
N CYS A 404 1.53 17.91 12.32
CA CYS A 404 2.65 17.96 11.38
C CYS A 404 3.53 19.19 11.62
N THR A 405 4.83 18.97 11.70
CA THR A 405 5.85 20.02 11.80
C THR A 405 6.24 20.57 10.43
N LYS A 406 6.16 19.72 9.40
CA LYS A 406 6.43 20.04 8.00
C LYS A 406 5.40 19.34 7.12
N LEU A 407 5.01 19.98 6.03
CA LEU A 407 3.99 19.50 5.11
C LEU A 407 4.47 19.67 3.67
N ALA A 408 4.06 18.76 2.80
CA ALA A 408 4.11 18.95 1.35
C ALA A 408 2.71 18.78 0.75
N ILE A 409 2.35 19.67 -0.17
CA ILE A 409 1.14 19.52 -0.99
C ILE A 409 1.54 18.89 -2.32
N MET A 410 0.93 17.74 -2.63
CA MET A 410 1.19 16.96 -3.83
C MET A 410 0.04 17.08 -4.82
N VAL A 411 0.35 17.47 -6.05
CA VAL A 411 -0.61 17.59 -7.16
C VAL A 411 -0.05 16.89 -8.39
N LYS A 412 -0.83 15.98 -8.99
CA LYS A 412 -0.47 15.23 -10.21
C LYS A 412 0.94 14.63 -10.17
N GLY A 413 1.35 14.09 -9.02
CA GLY A 413 2.64 13.41 -8.85
C GLY A 413 3.83 14.30 -8.46
N LYS A 414 3.68 15.62 -8.34
CA LYS A 414 4.74 16.57 -7.97
C LYS A 414 4.46 17.24 -6.62
N PHE A 415 5.50 17.62 -5.90
CA PHE A 415 5.37 18.58 -4.80
C PHE A 415 5.19 19.98 -5.37
N VAL A 416 4.11 20.64 -4.98
CA VAL A 416 3.78 22.01 -5.38
C VAL A 416 4.23 23.01 -4.33
N CYS A 417 4.16 22.64 -3.05
CA CYS A 417 4.75 23.44 -1.99
C CYS A 417 5.26 22.57 -0.85
N LEU A 418 6.19 23.13 -0.08
CA LEU A 418 6.86 22.48 1.04
C LEU A 418 7.10 23.49 2.17
N GLY A 419 6.72 23.15 3.41
CA GLY A 419 6.99 24.02 4.56
C GLY A 419 6.19 23.64 5.79
N SER A 420 6.36 24.38 6.89
CA SER A 420 5.49 24.21 8.06
C SER A 420 4.07 24.71 7.74
N PRO A 421 3.02 24.22 8.43
CA PRO A 421 1.65 24.71 8.23
C PRO A 421 1.55 26.24 8.32
N GLN A 422 2.23 26.86 9.29
CA GLN A 422 2.25 28.32 9.44
C GLN A 422 3.00 29.02 8.30
N HIS A 423 4.13 28.46 7.84
CA HIS A 423 4.86 29.00 6.69
C HIS A 423 4.01 29.01 5.43
N LEU A 424 3.29 27.91 5.17
CA LEU A 424 2.38 27.80 4.01
C LEU A 424 1.22 28.79 4.11
N LYS A 425 0.62 28.96 5.30
CA LYS A 425 -0.41 29.97 5.56
C LYS A 425 0.10 31.40 5.34
N ASN A 426 1.34 31.71 5.72
CA ASN A 426 1.92 33.03 5.51
C ASN A 426 2.30 33.28 4.04
N LYS A 427 2.88 32.27 3.37
CA LYS A 427 3.36 32.37 1.99
C LYS A 427 2.23 32.51 0.99
N PHE A 428 1.17 31.71 1.16
CA PHE A 428 0.03 31.65 0.24
C PHE A 428 -1.19 32.42 0.74
N GLY A 429 -1.27 32.72 2.05
CA GLY A 429 -2.30 33.54 2.65
C GLY A 429 -1.99 35.02 2.63
N LYS A 430 -1.91 35.60 1.42
CA LYS A 430 -1.70 37.04 1.24
C LYS A 430 -2.93 37.89 1.62
N PHE A 431 -3.97 37.30 2.18
CA PHE A 431 -5.21 37.96 2.54
C PHE A 431 -5.79 37.45 3.86
N TYR A 432 -6.42 38.35 4.61
CA TYR A 432 -7.24 38.05 5.78
C TYR A 432 -8.69 37.86 5.37
N ILE A 433 -9.39 37.03 6.13
CA ILE A 433 -10.83 36.81 5.98
C ILE A 433 -11.52 37.66 7.02
N LEU A 434 -12.24 38.67 6.55
CA LEU A 434 -13.13 39.48 7.36
C LEU A 434 -14.57 39.00 7.15
N LYS A 435 -15.23 38.58 8.22
CA LYS A 435 -16.67 38.34 8.25
C LYS A 435 -17.31 39.42 9.11
N ILE A 436 -18.30 40.10 8.57
CA ILE A 436 -19.07 41.12 9.29
C ILE A 436 -20.49 40.61 9.43
N LYS A 437 -20.99 40.59 10.66
CA LYS A 437 -22.38 40.30 10.97
C LYS A 437 -23.14 41.61 11.15
N ILE A 438 -24.18 41.78 10.36
CA ILE A 438 -24.96 43.00 10.29
C ILE A 438 -26.33 42.76 10.93
N ASN A 439 -26.86 43.77 11.61
CA ASN A 439 -28.21 43.71 12.16
C ASN A 439 -29.27 43.74 11.03
N THR A 440 -30.28 42.89 11.11
CA THR A 440 -31.37 42.75 10.13
C THR A 440 -32.19 44.02 9.90
N ASP A 441 -32.16 44.97 10.84
CA ASP A 441 -32.89 46.25 10.75
C ASP A 441 -32.11 47.35 10.02
N THR A 442 -30.92 47.06 9.50
CA THR A 442 -30.10 48.06 8.79
C THR A 442 -30.67 48.42 7.43
N HIS A 443 -30.73 49.72 7.14
CA HIS A 443 -31.19 50.23 5.86
C HIS A 443 -30.18 49.93 4.74
N LYS A 444 -30.68 49.69 3.51
CA LYS A 444 -29.84 49.40 2.33
C LYS A 444 -28.75 50.46 2.06
N GLN A 445 -29.01 51.73 2.38
CA GLN A 445 -28.01 52.81 2.22
C GLN A 445 -26.81 52.61 3.14
N THR A 446 -27.02 52.21 4.39
CA THR A 446 -25.97 51.94 5.38
C THR A 446 -25.09 50.76 4.97
N LEU A 447 -25.66 49.77 4.26
CA LEU A 447 -24.91 48.65 3.70
C LEU A 447 -23.99 49.08 2.55
N ASP A 448 -24.48 49.93 1.65
CA ASP A 448 -23.69 50.44 0.54
C ASP A 448 -22.58 51.39 1.03
N ASP A 449 -22.85 52.18 2.07
CA ASP A 449 -21.85 53.01 2.74
C ASP A 449 -20.76 52.16 3.42
N LEU A 450 -21.13 51.07 4.08
CA LEU A 450 -20.17 50.11 4.67
C LEU A 450 -19.31 49.45 3.58
N LYS A 451 -19.92 49.03 2.45
CA LYS A 451 -19.19 48.45 1.32
C LYS A 451 -18.17 49.44 0.75
N ASN A 452 -18.58 50.70 0.58
CA ASN A 452 -17.71 51.78 0.12
C ASN A 452 -16.60 52.07 1.12
N PHE A 453 -16.90 52.09 2.42
CA PHE A 453 -15.92 52.27 3.49
C PHE A 453 -14.85 51.18 3.46
N ILE A 454 -15.24 49.90 3.36
CA ILE A 454 -14.30 48.77 3.30
C ILE A 454 -13.43 48.86 2.04
N MET A 455 -14.03 49.20 0.89
CA MET A 455 -13.31 49.33 -0.38
C MET A 455 -12.29 50.48 -0.37
N MET A 456 -12.63 51.62 0.26
CA MET A 456 -11.73 52.77 0.40
C MET A 456 -10.64 52.51 1.43
N THR A 457 -10.99 51.90 2.56
CA THR A 457 -10.07 51.69 3.69
C THR A 457 -9.08 50.57 3.43
N PHE A 458 -9.53 49.52 2.74
CA PHE A 458 -8.73 48.37 2.35
C PHE A 458 -8.70 48.25 0.82
N PRO A 459 -7.82 48.98 0.13
CA PRO A 459 -7.70 48.91 -1.31
C PRO A 459 -7.33 47.49 -1.74
N GLY A 460 -8.05 46.96 -2.74
CA GLY A 460 -7.90 45.57 -3.17
C GLY A 460 -8.70 44.54 -2.36
N SER A 461 -9.58 44.99 -1.44
CA SER A 461 -10.52 44.08 -0.79
C SER A 461 -11.53 43.51 -1.78
N THR A 462 -11.83 42.21 -1.65
CA THR A 462 -12.79 41.52 -2.54
C THR A 462 -13.93 40.92 -1.74
N LEU A 463 -15.16 41.26 -2.09
CA LEU A 463 -16.36 40.67 -1.52
C LEU A 463 -16.54 39.27 -2.12
N LYS A 464 -16.52 38.24 -1.29
CA LYS A 464 -16.66 36.84 -1.71
C LYS A 464 -18.08 36.32 -1.57
N GLN A 465 -18.76 36.73 -0.52
CA GLN A 465 -20.12 36.29 -0.24
C GLN A 465 -20.89 37.42 0.43
N GLU A 466 -22.10 37.63 -0.07
CA GLU A 466 -23.08 38.54 0.50
C GLU A 466 -24.33 37.73 0.85
N SER A 467 -24.60 37.66 2.15
CA SER A 467 -25.85 37.14 2.71
C SER A 467 -26.56 38.26 3.46
N LYS A 468 -27.87 38.12 3.71
CA LYS A 468 -28.67 39.18 4.37
C LYS A 468 -28.11 39.62 5.74
N GLU A 469 -27.38 38.73 6.43
CA GLU A 469 -26.83 38.98 7.76
C GLU A 469 -25.30 38.99 7.79
N ILE A 470 -24.62 38.46 6.76
CA ILE A 470 -23.17 38.23 6.80
C ILE A 470 -22.52 38.67 5.49
N LEU A 471 -21.50 39.52 5.60
CA LEU A 471 -20.59 39.87 4.51
C LEU A 471 -19.23 39.23 4.73
N ASN A 472 -18.72 38.54 3.70
CA ASN A 472 -17.39 37.94 3.72
C ASN A 472 -16.45 38.64 2.74
N TYR A 473 -15.37 39.23 3.25
CA TYR A 473 -14.34 39.94 2.48
C TYR A 473 -12.98 39.26 2.60
N TYR A 474 -12.19 39.35 1.53
CA TYR A 474 -10.75 39.13 1.59
C TYR A 474 -10.02 40.47 1.59
N ILE A 475 -9.21 40.72 2.61
CA ILE A 475 -8.42 41.95 2.79
C ILE A 475 -6.95 41.63 2.53
N PRO A 476 -6.23 42.33 1.63
CA PRO A 476 -4.80 42.13 1.43
C PRO A 476 -3.99 42.34 2.71
N SER A 477 -3.09 41.41 3.02
CA SER A 477 -2.25 41.41 4.23
C SER A 477 -0.92 42.17 4.08
N THR A 478 -0.50 42.51 2.85
CA THR A 478 0.80 43.13 2.58
C THR A 478 0.97 44.51 3.23
N ASP A 479 -0.11 45.29 3.31
CA ASP A 479 -0.11 46.68 3.77
C ASP A 479 -0.98 46.91 5.02
N ASN A 480 -1.54 45.83 5.56
CA ASN A 480 -2.48 45.87 6.66
C ASN A 480 -1.99 44.95 7.78
N SER A 481 -1.53 45.53 8.89
CA SER A 481 -1.21 44.75 10.08
C SER A 481 -2.49 44.36 10.82
N TRP A 482 -2.44 43.27 11.58
CA TRP A 482 -3.56 42.83 12.44
C TRP A 482 -4.11 43.97 13.31
N ALA A 483 -3.23 44.74 13.97
CA ALA A 483 -3.62 45.86 14.81
C ALA A 483 -4.36 46.96 14.03
N LYS A 484 -3.92 47.27 12.80
CA LYS A 484 -4.56 48.27 11.94
C LYS A 484 -5.95 47.80 11.51
N VAL A 485 -6.08 46.54 11.10
CA VAL A 485 -7.37 45.97 10.67
C VAL A 485 -8.36 45.94 11.84
N PHE A 486 -7.94 45.46 13.01
CA PHE A 486 -8.81 45.42 14.19
C PHE A 486 -9.21 46.81 14.67
N GLY A 487 -8.26 47.77 14.76
CA GLY A 487 -8.58 49.12 15.21
C GLY A 487 -9.62 49.82 14.32
N ILE A 488 -9.43 49.74 13.00
CA ILE A 488 -10.37 50.33 12.03
C ILE A 488 -11.74 49.67 12.11
N LEU A 489 -11.82 48.36 12.32
CA LEU A 489 -13.08 47.64 12.40
C LEU A 489 -13.83 47.89 13.70
N GLU A 490 -13.12 48.14 14.80
CA GLU A 490 -13.73 48.53 16.07
C GLU A 490 -14.38 49.92 15.94
N ASP A 491 -13.68 50.88 15.35
CA ASP A 491 -14.23 52.20 15.04
C ASP A 491 -15.45 52.09 14.09
N ALA A 492 -15.35 51.21 13.09
CA ALA A 492 -16.45 50.96 12.14
C ALA A 492 -17.65 50.26 12.81
N LYS A 493 -17.43 49.42 13.83
CA LYS A 493 -18.50 48.75 14.57
C LYS A 493 -19.38 49.78 15.28
N GLU A 494 -18.79 50.80 15.89
CA GLU A 494 -19.52 51.90 16.51
C GLU A 494 -20.23 52.78 15.47
N GLN A 495 -19.54 53.16 14.39
CA GLN A 495 -20.09 54.06 13.36
C GLN A 495 -21.26 53.44 12.58
N PHE A 496 -21.18 52.16 12.22
CA PHE A 496 -22.17 51.47 11.40
C PHE A 496 -23.12 50.58 12.21
N SER A 497 -23.03 50.58 13.55
CA SER A 497 -23.85 49.76 14.45
C SER A 497 -23.88 48.26 14.07
N LEU A 498 -22.69 47.69 13.84
CA LEU A 498 -22.54 46.27 13.46
C LEU A 498 -22.78 45.36 14.66
N GLU A 499 -23.38 44.19 14.44
CA GLU A 499 -23.63 43.23 15.53
C GLU A 499 -22.31 42.62 16.00
N ASP A 500 -21.53 42.08 15.07
CA ASP A 500 -20.20 41.56 15.36
C ASP A 500 -19.30 41.49 14.13
N TYR A 501 -18.00 41.33 14.33
CA TYR A 501 -17.06 41.09 13.25
C TYR A 501 -16.02 40.04 13.64
N TYR A 502 -15.48 39.35 12.63
CA TYR A 502 -14.52 38.28 12.79
C TYR A 502 -13.43 38.43 11.74
N VAL A 503 -12.18 38.56 12.19
CA VAL A 503 -11.00 38.59 11.33
C VAL A 503 -10.17 37.33 11.57
N SER A 504 -9.85 36.60 10.51
CA SER A 504 -9.01 35.39 10.59
C SER A 504 -7.97 35.35 9.48
N GLN A 505 -6.87 34.65 9.74
CA GLN A 505 -5.95 34.25 8.68
C GLN A 505 -6.59 33.17 7.81
N ILE A 506 -6.12 33.07 6.56
CA ILE A 506 -6.45 31.96 5.69
C ILE A 506 -6.19 30.61 6.40
N THR A 507 -7.10 29.66 6.23
CA THR A 507 -6.89 28.30 6.72
C THR A 507 -5.96 27.54 5.78
N LEU A 508 -5.28 26.51 6.29
CA LEU A 508 -4.47 25.63 5.44
C LEU A 508 -5.35 24.93 4.39
N GLU A 509 -6.63 24.70 4.70
CA GLU A 509 -7.61 24.13 3.78
C GLU A 509 -7.84 25.03 2.56
N GLN A 510 -7.97 26.33 2.75
CA GLN A 510 -8.13 27.28 1.65
C GLN A 510 -6.86 27.40 0.81
N VAL A 511 -5.68 27.36 1.44
CA VAL A 511 -4.40 27.26 0.72
C VAL A 511 -4.39 25.99 -0.14
N PHE A 512 -4.78 24.85 0.43
CA PHE A 512 -4.88 23.60 -0.31
C PHE A 512 -5.85 23.69 -1.48
N LEU A 513 -7.05 24.26 -1.29
CA LEU A 513 -8.07 24.46 -2.34
C LEU A 513 -7.57 25.30 -3.51
N THR A 514 -6.71 26.29 -3.24
CA THR A 514 -6.12 27.16 -4.26
C THR A 514 -5.24 26.37 -5.25
N PHE A 515 -4.49 25.37 -4.76
CA PHE A 515 -3.67 24.49 -5.62
C PHE A 515 -4.45 23.33 -6.24
N ALA A 516 -5.53 22.94 -5.57
CA ALA A 516 -6.40 21.84 -5.91
C ALA A 516 -7.30 22.15 -7.12
N ILE A 517 -7.73 23.40 -7.28
CA ILE A 517 -8.59 23.88 -8.36
C ILE A 517 -7.71 24.71 -9.30
N PRO A 518 -6.99 24.08 -10.25
CA PRO A 518 -6.28 24.83 -11.28
C PRO A 518 -7.33 25.50 -12.17
N GLU A 519 -7.44 26.82 -12.09
CA GLU A 519 -8.14 27.72 -13.03
C GLU A 519 -9.34 27.11 -13.77
N ASN A 520 -10.48 27.01 -13.08
CA ASN A 520 -11.74 27.25 -13.78
C ASN A 520 -12.08 28.73 -13.59
N LYS A 521 -12.17 29.45 -14.71
CA LYS A 521 -12.89 30.73 -14.79
C LYS A 521 -14.21 30.59 -14.04
N GLY A 522 -14.45 31.48 -13.07
CA GLY A 522 -15.75 31.59 -12.38
C GLY A 522 -15.78 30.86 -11.04
N LEU A 523 -15.40 31.56 -9.99
CA LEU A 523 -15.65 31.17 -8.60
C LEU A 523 -17.13 31.45 -8.24
N ASN A 524 -18.07 30.91 -9.01
CA ASN A 524 -19.52 31.15 -8.85
C ASN A 524 -20.36 29.89 -8.53
N ASP A 525 -19.81 28.68 -8.61
CA ASP A 525 -20.64 27.45 -8.55
C ASP A 525 -20.43 26.53 -7.32
N TYR A 526 -20.00 27.08 -6.18
CA TYR A 526 -20.01 26.32 -4.90
C TYR A 526 -21.19 26.67 -3.98
N ASN A 527 -22.27 27.24 -4.54
CA ASN A 527 -23.55 27.39 -3.85
C ASN A 527 -24.59 26.54 -4.56
N ASN A 528 -24.63 25.24 -4.26
CA ASN A 528 -25.84 24.39 -4.32
C ASN A 528 -25.48 22.91 -4.11
N VAL A 529 -25.41 22.47 -2.86
CA VAL A 529 -25.85 21.12 -2.45
C VAL A 529 -26.47 21.30 -1.04
N PRO A 530 -27.67 20.75 -0.78
CA PRO A 530 -28.58 21.17 0.29
C PRO A 530 -28.07 21.02 1.72
#